data_AF-A0A537QK18-F1
#
_entry.id   AF-A0A537QK18-F1
#
_cell.length_a   1.000
_cell.length_b   1.000
_cell.length_c   1.000
_cell.angle_alpha   90.00
_cell.angle_beta   90.00
_cell.angle_gamma   90.00
#
_symmetry.space_group_name_H-M   'P 1'
#
loop_
_entity.id
_entity.type
_entity.pdbx_description
1 polymer ?
#
loop_
_entity_poly.entity_id
_entity_poly.type
_entity_poly.pdbx_seq_one_letter_code
_entity_poly.pdbx_strand_id
1 'polypeptide(L)' 'RDAPDFLPVLQRELLDVIGRYVEIRGDMIRVNLGRSGDTSLLEINVELDRAAVKPAKNGAAEDGKA' A
#
# COMPACT_ATOMS: atom_id res chain seq x y z
N ARG A 1 2.22 -30.40 4.33
CA ARG A 1 3.28 -29.37 4.26
C ARG A 1 2.55 -28.04 4.32
N ASP A 2 2.46 -27.47 5.51
CA ASP A 2 1.87 -26.14 5.70
C ASP A 2 2.79 -25.15 5.02
N ALA A 3 2.45 -24.80 3.77
CA ALA A 3 3.11 -23.69 3.10
C ALA A 3 2.93 -22.46 4.00
N PRO A 4 4.00 -21.70 4.28
CA PRO A 4 3.85 -20.50 5.09
C PRO A 4 2.77 -19.62 4.47
N ASP A 5 1.90 -19.06 5.32
CA ASP A 5 0.81 -18.21 4.88
C ASP A 5 1.39 -16.84 4.51
N PHE A 6 2.00 -16.78 3.33
CA PHE A 6 2.72 -15.61 2.84
C PHE A 6 1.78 -14.51 2.38
N LEU A 7 0.54 -14.85 1.99
CA LEU A 7 -0.39 -13.90 1.40
C LEU A 7 -0.82 -12.81 2.42
N PRO A 8 -1.17 -13.14 3.67
CA PRO A 8 -1.42 -12.13 4.70
C PRO A 8 -0.19 -11.26 5.03
N VAL A 9 1.00 -11.86 4.99
CA VAL A 9 2.26 -11.14 5.29
C VAL A 9 2.57 -10.14 4.18
N LEU A 10 2.55 -10.59 2.92
CA LEU A 10 2.75 -9.75 1.73
C LEU A 10 1.73 -8.62 1.66
N GLN A 11 0.46 -8.91 1.96
CA GLN A 11 -0.57 -7.87 2.05
C GLN A 11 -0.15 -6.76 3.02
N ARG A 12 0.30 -7.12 4.22
CA ARG A 12 0.69 -6.14 5.24
C ARG A 12 1.92 -5.34 4.83
N GLU A 13 2.95 -6.00 4.30
CA GLU A 13 4.18 -5.34 3.86
C GLU A 13 3.91 -4.33 2.73
N LEU A 14 3.05 -4.68 1.77
CA LEU A 14 2.69 -3.78 0.68
C LEU A 14 1.90 -2.56 1.19
N LEU A 15 0.92 -2.76 2.06
CA LEU A 15 0.16 -1.67 2.66
C LEU A 15 1.05 -0.74 3.50
N ASP A 16 1.99 -1.29 4.26
CA ASP A 16 2.94 -0.49 5.06
C ASP A 16 3.83 0.40 4.18
N VAL A 17 4.27 -0.10 3.01
CA VAL A 17 5.06 0.68 2.05
C VAL A 17 4.22 1.79 1.42
N ILE A 18 3.00 1.49 0.98
CA ILE A 18 2.08 2.48 0.38
C ILE A 18 1.72 3.56 1.42
N GLY A 19 1.53 3.17 2.69
CA GLY A 19 1.23 4.06 3.82
C GLY A 19 2.29 5.13 4.10
N ARG A 20 3.52 4.94 3.59
CA ARG A 20 4.58 5.95 3.64
C ARG A 20 4.29 7.16 2.75
N TYR A 21 3.60 6.94 1.64
CA TYR A 21 3.35 7.96 0.62
C TYR A 21 1.91 8.47 0.63
N VAL A 22 0.97 7.67 1.11
CA VAL A 22 -0.46 8.01 1.10
C VAL A 22 -1.06 7.69 2.47
N GLU A 23 -2.01 8.49 2.90
CA GLU A 23 -2.86 8.10 4.02
C GLU A 23 -3.77 6.94 3.58
N ILE A 24 -3.61 5.80 4.24
CA ILE A 24 -4.43 4.61 3.98
C ILE A 24 -5.49 4.52 5.07
N ARG A 25 -6.75 4.49 4.66
CA ARG A 25 -7.88 4.15 5.52
C ARG A 25 -8.42 2.77 5.17
N GLY A 26 -9.04 2.10 6.13
CA GLY A 26 -9.56 0.73 5.94
C GLY A 26 -10.62 0.61 4.84
N ASP A 27 -11.36 1.68 4.56
CA ASP A 27 -12.39 1.74 3.50
C ASP A 27 -11.81 1.91 2.09
N MET A 28 -10.55 2.32 1.98
CA MET A 28 -9.86 2.57 0.71
C MET A 28 -9.18 1.31 0.15
N ILE A 29 -9.12 0.23 0.93
CA ILE A 29 -8.44 -1.01 0.57
C ILE A 29 -9.48 -2.08 0.25
N ARG A 30 -9.39 -2.68 -0.94
CA ARG A 30 -10.11 -3.91 -1.27
C ARG A 30 -9.11 -5.01 -1.55
N VAL A 31 -9.23 -6.09 -0.79
CA VAL A 31 -8.41 -7.29 -0.96
C VAL A 31 -9.30 -8.40 -1.51
N ASN A 32 -8.84 -9.05 -2.56
CA ASN A 32 -9.50 -10.21 -3.12
C ASN A 32 -8.49 -11.36 -3.21
N LEU A 33 -8.86 -12.50 -2.65
CA LEU A 33 -8.05 -13.72 -2.70
C LEU A 33 -8.76 -14.73 -3.61
N GLY A 34 -8.22 -14.90 -4.80
CA GLY A 34 -8.63 -15.92 -5.76
C GLY A 34 -7.80 -17.19 -5.60
N ARG A 35 -8.37 -18.32 -6.03
CA ARG A 35 -7.64 -19.57 -6.21
C ARG A 35 -7.98 -20.14 -7.57
N SER A 36 -6.97 -20.42 -8.37
CA SER A 36 -7.10 -20.97 -9.72
C SER A 36 -6.18 -22.18 -9.84
N GLY A 37 -6.78 -23.38 -9.84
CA GLY A 37 -6.04 -24.64 -9.77
C GLY A 37 -5.14 -24.70 -8.53
N ASP A 38 -3.84 -24.88 -8.77
CA ASP A 38 -2.80 -24.93 -7.73
C ASP A 38 -2.21 -23.55 -7.35
N THR A 39 -2.70 -22.46 -7.98
CA THR A 39 -2.18 -21.11 -7.78
C THR A 39 -3.15 -20.27 -6.94
N SER A 40 -2.60 -19.49 -6.02
CA SER A 40 -3.33 -18.45 -5.27
C SER A 40 -3.06 -17.08 -5.89
N LEU A 41 -4.10 -16.27 -6.06
CA LEU A 41 -4.03 -14.92 -6.63
C LEU A 41 -4.44 -13.91 -5.55
N LEU A 42 -3.54 -12.99 -5.19
CA LEU A 42 -3.82 -11.90 -4.27
C LEU A 42 -3.95 -10.60 -5.06
N GLU A 43 -5.14 -10.03 -5.10
CA GLU A 43 -5.42 -8.72 -5.69
C GLU A 43 -5.62 -7.69 -4.58
N ILE A 44 -4.89 -6.59 -4.65
CA ILE A 44 -5.00 -5.47 -3.71
C ILE A 44 -5.34 -4.23 -4.53
N ASN A 45 -6.52 -3.68 -4.31
CA ASN A 45 -6.94 -2.41 -4.87
C ASN A 45 -6.87 -1.36 -3.77
N VAL A 46 -6.16 -0.26 -4.04
CA VAL A 46 -6.08 0.90 -3.12
C VAL A 46 -6.62 2.11 -3.87
N GLU A 47 -7.74 2.65 -3.39
CA GLU A 47 -8.29 3.89 -3.89
C GLU A 47 -7.50 5.06 -3.29
N LEU A 48 -6.95 5.94 -4.13
CA LEU A 48 -6.15 7.08 -3.69
C LEU A 48 -6.90 8.37 -3.95
N ASP A 49 -7.16 9.16 -2.91
CA ASP A 49 -7.60 10.54 -3.07
C ASP A 49 -6.39 11.42 -3.40
N ARG A 50 -6.51 12.23 -4.44
CA ARG A 50 -5.46 13.17 -4.89
C ARG A 50 -5.13 14.19 -3.79
N ALA A 51 -6.04 14.47 -2.87
CA ALA A 51 -5.83 15.33 -1.71
C ALA A 51 -5.11 14.64 -0.53
N ALA A 52 -5.08 13.30 -0.50
CA ALA A 52 -4.53 12.50 0.61
C ALA A 52 -3.08 12.02 0.36
N VAL A 53 -2.47 12.42 -0.75
CA VAL A 53 -1.05 12.17 -1.03
C VAL A 53 -0.21 12.97 -0.05
N LYS A 54 0.58 12.30 0.79
CA LYS A 54 1.46 12.98 1.74
C LYS A 54 2.49 13.75 0.92
N PRO A 55 2.65 15.07 1.13
CA PRO A 55 3.72 15.80 0.45
C PRO A 55 5.04 15.16 0.85
N ALA A 56 5.76 14.62 -0.14
CA ALA A 56 7.07 14.02 0.08
C ALA A 56 7.96 15.10 0.71
N LYS A 57 8.28 14.93 2.00
CA LYS A 57 9.29 15.75 2.68
C LYS A 57 10.68 15.36 2.17
N ASN A 58 10.97 15.62 0.91
CA ASN A 58 12.35 15.79 0.46
C ASN A 58 12.72 17.24 0.79
N GLY A 59 13.54 17.40 1.83
CA GLY A 59 13.98 18.71 2.29
C GLY A 59 14.73 19.47 1.19
N ALA A 60 14.31 20.71 0.95
CA ALA A 60 15.10 21.88 0.53
C ALA A 60 14.14 22.93 -0.07
N ALA A 61 13.34 23.56 0.78
CA ALA A 61 13.06 24.98 0.58
C ALA A 61 14.17 25.70 1.35
N GLU A 62 15.32 25.84 0.70
CA GLU A 62 16.32 26.81 1.12
C GLU A 62 15.71 28.18 0.80
N ASP A 63 15.38 28.89 1.87
CA ASP A 63 14.71 30.18 1.91
C ASP A 63 15.56 31.19 1.12
N GLY A 64 15.22 31.38 -0.15
CA GLY A 64 15.65 32.54 -0.91
C GLY A 64 14.96 33.77 -0.34
N LYS A 65 15.63 34.47 0.58
CA LYS A 65 15.19 35.79 1.05
C LYS A 65 16.34 36.79 1.04
N ALA A 66 16.26 37.65 0.02
CA ALA A 66 16.74 39.04 -0.11
C ALA A 66 18.24 39.32 0.06
#